data_AF-A0A947XMV6-F1
#
_entry.id   AF-A0A947XMV6-F1
#
_cell.length_a   1.000
_cell.length_b   1.000
_cell.length_c   1.000
_cell.angle_alpha   90.00
_cell.angle_beta   90.00
_cell.angle_gamma   90.00
#
_symmetry.space_group_name_H-M   'P 1'
#
loop_
_entity.id
_entity.type
_entity.pdbx_description
1 polymer ?
#
loop_
_entity_poly.entity_id
_entity_poly.type
_entity_poly.pdbx_seq_one_letter_code
_entity_poly.pdbx_strand_id
1 'polypeptide(L)'
;AYLFNSIIGRLYFKYSAKGKNQTMVKISSDELNNFYLPVPSLKDQQKIVDEIKAELDKQEEMKQKIESERVKIDEIIGKAIT
;
A
#
# COMPACT_ATOMS: atom_id res chain seq x y z
N ALA A 1 8.02 -3.89 1.37
CA ALA A 1 8.96 -2.76 1.30
C ALA A 1 8.19 -1.46 1.02
N TYR A 2 8.10 -0.55 1.99
CA TYR A 2 7.20 0.63 1.90
C TYR A 2 7.61 1.64 0.83
N LEU A 3 8.91 1.88 0.65
CA LEU A 3 9.41 2.87 -0.31
C LEU A 3 8.98 2.58 -1.76
N PHE A 4 9.13 1.34 -2.23
CA PHE A 4 8.74 0.95 -3.59
C PHE A 4 7.22 1.12 -3.84
N ASN A 5 6.41 0.93 -2.81
CA ASN A 5 4.96 1.09 -2.84
C ASN A 5 4.51 2.53 -2.56
N SER A 6 5.43 3.43 -2.22
CA SER A 6 5.13 4.86 -2.07
C SER A 6 4.74 5.47 -3.42
N ILE A 7 4.18 6.68 -3.38
CA ILE A 7 3.85 7.44 -4.60
C ILE A 7 5.11 7.66 -5.44
N ILE A 8 6.23 8.03 -4.81
CA ILE A 8 7.50 8.29 -5.50
C ILE A 8 8.03 7.02 -6.16
N GLY A 9 8.06 5.91 -5.42
CA GLY A 9 8.50 4.62 -5.97
C GLY A 9 7.65 4.19 -7.15
N ARG A 10 6.32 4.25 -7.03
CA ARG A 10 5.40 3.91 -8.12
C ARG A 10 5.54 4.82 -9.33
N LEU A 11 5.72 6.13 -9.13
CA LEU A 11 5.93 7.07 -10.23
C LEU A 11 7.25 6.77 -10.95
N TYR A 12 8.34 6.55 -10.20
CA TYR A 12 9.62 6.22 -10.81
C TYR A 12 9.50 5.01 -11.75
N PHE A 13 9.01 3.88 -11.24
CA PHE A 13 8.90 2.65 -12.04
C PHE A 13 7.88 2.77 -13.17
N LYS A 14 6.83 3.58 -13.02
CA LYS A 14 5.89 3.85 -14.10
C LYS A 14 6.56 4.54 -15.30
N TYR A 15 7.50 5.45 -15.05
CA TYR A 15 8.17 6.23 -16.10
C TYR A 15 9.52 5.67 -16.53
N SER A 16 10.16 4.85 -15.68
CA SER A 16 11.43 4.19 -16.02
C SER A 16 11.22 2.90 -16.81
N ALA A 17 10.11 2.18 -16.58
CA ALA A 17 9.87 0.87 -17.19
C ALA A 17 9.67 0.96 -18.70
N LYS A 18 10.42 0.13 -19.43
CA LYS A 18 10.38 0.07 -20.90
C LYS A 18 9.60 -1.15 -21.39
N GLY A 19 8.81 -0.98 -22.45
CA GLY A 19 8.07 -2.06 -23.10
C GLY A 19 7.47 -1.62 -24.44
N LYS A 20 7.40 -2.54 -25.41
CA LYS A 20 6.78 -2.25 -26.73
C LYS A 20 5.27 -1.97 -26.63
N ASN A 21 4.61 -2.49 -25.59
CA ASN A 21 3.21 -2.22 -25.26
C ASN A 21 3.14 -1.52 -23.89
N GLN A 22 2.52 -0.33 -23.83
CA GLN A 22 2.40 0.47 -22.60
C GLN A 22 1.61 -0.25 -21.49
N THR A 23 0.78 -1.23 -21.84
CA THR A 23 -0.04 -2.03 -20.92
C THR A 23 0.74 -3.16 -20.23
N MET A 24 1.94 -3.51 -20.71
CA MET A 24 2.80 -4.57 -20.16
C MET A 24 4.26 -4.16 -20.20
N VAL A 25 4.59 -3.11 -19.43
CA VAL A 25 5.98 -2.70 -19.20
C VAL A 25 6.64 -3.62 -18.17
N LYS A 26 7.88 -4.02 -18.44
CA LYS A 26 8.69 -4.81 -17.49
C LYS A 26 9.72 -3.89 -16.87
N ILE A 27 9.93 -4.04 -15.56
CA ILE A 27 11.02 -3.35 -14.88
C ILE A 27 12.28 -4.19 -15.07
N SER A 28 13.32 -3.60 -15.66
CA SER A 28 14.61 -4.26 -15.82
C SER A 28 15.45 -4.19 -14.53
N SER A 29 16.41 -5.10 -14.37
CA SER A 29 17.37 -5.03 -13.25
C SER A 29 18.13 -3.70 -13.24
N ASP A 30 18.44 -3.16 -14.42
CA ASP A 30 19.11 -1.88 -14.55
C ASP A 30 18.24 -0.72 -14.03
N GLU A 31 16.95 -0.70 -14.35
CA GLU A 31 16.02 0.30 -13.81
C GLU A 31 15.87 0.18 -12.29
N LEU A 32 15.87 -1.04 -11.73
CA LEU A 32 15.88 -1.24 -10.27
C LEU A 32 17.13 -0.67 -9.63
N ASN A 33 18.31 -0.95 -10.20
CA ASN A 33 19.59 -0.49 -9.66
C ASN A 33 19.79 1.03 -9.79
N ASN A 34 19.17 1.65 -10.80
CA ASN A 34 19.24 3.09 -11.03
C ASN A 34 18.22 3.89 -10.21
N PHE A 35 17.41 3.24 -9.38
CA PHE A 35 16.48 3.93 -8.49
C PHE A 35 17.21 4.51 -7.28
N TYR A 36 17.47 5.82 -7.32
CA TYR A 36 18.09 6.54 -6.20
C TYR A 36 17.10 6.72 -5.04
N LEU A 37 17.56 6.41 -3.83
CA LEU A 37 16.80 6.59 -2.60
C LEU A 37 17.67 7.16 -1.47
N PRO A 38 17.08 7.95 -0.56
CA PRO A 38 17.74 8.28 0.69
C PRO A 38 17.84 7.02 1.55
N VAL A 39 19.03 6.77 2.09
CA VAL A 39 19.27 5.68 3.04
C VAL A 39 19.56 6.30 4.41
N PRO A 40 18.54 6.53 5.25
CA PRO A 40 18.74 7.13 6.56
C PRO A 40 19.39 6.12 7.53
N SER A 41 19.70 6.54 8.76
CA SER A 41 20.27 5.64 9.76
C SER A 41 19.33 4.47 10.08
N LEU A 42 19.84 3.31 10.53
CA LEU A 42 18.99 2.16 10.88
C LEU A 42 17.93 2.52 11.93
N LYS A 43 18.28 3.42 12.87
CA LYS A 43 17.34 3.92 13.88
C LYS A 43 16.18 4.67 13.24
N ASP A 44 16.47 5.55 12.29
CA ASP A 44 15.44 6.33 11.59
C ASP A 44 14.62 5.46 10.64
N GLN A 45 15.25 4.48 9.96
CA GLN A 45 14.55 3.48 9.16
C GLN A 45 13.51 2.72 9.99
N GLN A 46 13.90 2.26 11.19
CA GLN A 46 12.99 1.57 12.10
C GLN A 46 11.85 2.47 12.56
N LYS A 47 12.15 3.71 12.96
CA LYS A 47 11.14 4.70 13.35
C LYS A 47 10.09 4.92 12.25
N ILE A 48 10.54 5.12 11.01
CA ILE A 48 9.64 5.29 9.86
C ILE A 48 8.76 4.06 9.66
N VAL A 49 9.32 2.85 9.76
CA VAL A 49 8.57 1.60 9.63
C VAL A 49 7.51 1.46 10.72
N ASP A 50 7.87 1.78 11.97
CA ASP A 50 6.96 1.65 13.11
C ASP A 50 5.79 2.63 13.01
N GLU A 51 6.05 3.88 12.60
CA GLU A 51 4.99 4.87 12.38
C GLU A 51 4.02 4.45 11.26
N ILE A 52 4.55 3.93 10.15
CA ILE A 52 3.71 3.43 9.04
C ILE A 52 2.87 2.23 9.51
N LYS A 53 3.46 1.30 10.25
CA LYS A 53 2.73 0.12 10.77
C LYS A 53 1.62 0.52 11.72
N ALA A 54 1.91 1.40 12.67
CA ALA A 54 0.90 1.87 13.63
C ALA A 54 -0.32 2.48 12.92
N GLU A 55 -0.12 3.20 11.81
CA GLU A 55 -1.22 3.77 11.05
C GLU A 55 -1.98 2.73 10.23
N LEU A 56 -1.28 1.73 9.67
CA LEU A 56 -1.92 0.60 8.97
C LEU A 56 -2.75 -0.27 9.92
N ASP A 57 -2.26 -0.51 11.12
CA ASP A 57 -2.96 -1.31 12.14
C ASP A 57 -4.27 -0.62 12.54
N LYS A 58 -4.24 0.70 12.78
CA LYS A 58 -5.47 1.48 13.01
C LYS A 58 -6.45 1.40 11.85
N GLN A 59 -5.97 1.46 10.60
CA GLN A 59 -6.84 1.33 9.43
C GLN A 59 -7.49 -0.04 9.37
N GLU A 60 -6.76 -1.10 9.73
CA GLU A 60 -7.30 -2.46 9.76
C GLU A 60 -8.37 -2.61 10.86
N GLU A 61 -8.12 -2.09 12.06
CA GLU A 61 -9.13 -2.06 13.13
C GLU A 61 -10.40 -1.31 12.69
N MET A 62 -10.25 -0.17 12.00
CA MET A 62 -11.40 0.58 11.48
C MET A 62 -12.17 -0.23 10.43
N LYS A 63 -11.50 -0.93 9.52
CA LYS A 63 -12.16 -1.79 8.53
C LYS A 63 -12.94 -2.91 9.20
N GLN A 64 -12.37 -3.56 10.21
CA GLN A 64 -13.06 -4.61 10.96
C GLN A 64 -14.31 -4.09 11.66
N LYS A 65 -14.24 -2.90 12.26
CA LYS A 65 -15.43 -2.24 12.85
C LYS A 65 -16.49 -1.97 11.79
N ILE A 66 -16.11 -1.38 10.65
CA ILE A 66 -17.04 -1.12 9.54
C ILE A 66 -17.71 -2.42 9.09
N GLU A 67 -16.95 -3.49 8.90
CA GLU A 67 -17.50 -4.78 8.46
C GLU A 67 -18.47 -5.36 9.50
N SER A 68 -18.13 -5.28 10.79
CA SER A 68 -19.02 -5.75 11.86
C SER A 68 -20.34 -4.98 11.92
N GLU A 69 -20.32 -3.66 11.65
CA GLU A 69 -21.53 -2.85 11.60
C GLU A 69 -22.36 -3.16 10.34
N ARG A 70 -21.72 -3.46 9.20
CA ARG A 70 -22.42 -3.88 7.97
C ARG A 70 -23.17 -5.19 8.18
N VAL A 71 -22.54 -6.17 8.83
CA VAL A 71 -23.19 -7.46 9.17
C VAL A 71 -24.43 -7.22 10.04
N LYS A 72 -24.35 -6.35 11.06
CA LYS A 72 -25.51 -6.01 11.90
C LYS A 72 -26.64 -5.35 11.10
N ILE A 73 -26.31 -4.44 10.17
CA ILE A 73 -27.29 -3.79 9.30
C ILE A 73 -28.00 -4.84 8.44
N ASP A 74 -27.26 -5.76 7.84
CA ASP A 74 -27.81 -6.82 6.99
C ASP A 74 -28.75 -7.75 7.80
N GLU A 75 -28.40 -8.09 9.04
CA GLU A 75 -29.27 -8.85 9.95
C GLU A 75 -30.58 -8.12 10.26
N ILE A 76 -30.52 -6.80 10.51
CA ILE A 76 -31.71 -5.97 10.79
C ILE A 76 -32.61 -5.92 9.56
N ILE A 77 -32.03 -5.70 8.37
CA ILE A 77 -32.77 -5.67 7.11
C ILE A 77 -33.44 -7.02 6.85
N GLY A 78 -32.72 -8.12 7.03
CA GLY A 78 -33.27 -9.47 6.88
C GLY A 78 -34.47 -9.72 7.79
N LYS A 79 -34.37 -9.34 9.07
CA LYS A 79 -35.48 -9.45 10.03
C LYS A 79 -36.68 -8.55 9.71
N ALA A 80 -36.48 -7.43 9.03
CA ALA A 80 -37.56 -6.51 8.68
C ALA A 80 -38.32 -6.90 7.41
N ILE A 81 -37.71 -7.71 6.54
CA ILE A 81 -38.30 -8.19 5.29
C ILE A 81 -39.01 -9.56 5.47
N THR A 82 -38.72 -10.26 6.57
CA THR A 82 -39.37 -11.53 6.95
C THR A 82 -40.48 -11.29 7.96
#